data_AF-A0A7L0G403-F1
#
_entry.id   AF-A0A7L0G403-F1
#
_cell.length_a   1.000
_cell.length_b   1.000
_cell.length_c   1.000
_cell.angle_alpha   90.00
_cell.angle_beta   90.00
_cell.angle_gamma   90.00
#
_symmetry.space_group_name_H-M   'P 1'
#
loop_
_entity.id
_entity.type
_entity.pdbx_description
1 polymer ?
#
loop_
_entity_poly.entity_id
_entity_poly.type
_entity_poly.pdbx_seq_one_letter_code
_entity_poly.pdbx_strand_id
1 'polypeptide(L)'
;TIGAAFVAKVMSPPEQTVTLGIWDTAGSPPYEAMSRIYYRGAPPAVVCYDPDPSPPPPTDSSSFQRAKFSPPELQNCEEGCRIYLCGPPSDLLEEDRRKRGVDFHDVQDYAD
;
A
#
# COMPACT_ATOMS: atom_id res chain seq x y z
N THR A 1 -0.80 -11.14 -7.73
CA THR A 1 -1.33 -12.08 -6.72
C THR A 1 -2.80 -12.35 -6.99
N ILE A 2 -3.30 -13.58 -6.77
CA ILE A 2 -4.74 -13.92 -6.81
C ILE A 2 -5.17 -14.14 -5.36
N GLY A 3 -6.08 -13.32 -4.82
CA GLY A 3 -6.45 -13.37 -3.40
C GLY A 3 -5.38 -12.75 -2.51
N ALA A 4 -4.69 -13.54 -1.67
CA ALA A 4 -3.56 -13.08 -0.87
C ALA A 4 -2.44 -14.12 -0.77
N ALA A 5 -1.21 -13.65 -0.61
CA ALA A 5 -0.04 -14.46 -0.29
C ALA A 5 0.46 -14.14 1.11
N PHE A 6 0.99 -15.15 1.81
CA PHE A 6 1.56 -15.00 3.14
C PHE A 6 3.05 -15.34 3.13
N VAL A 7 3.85 -14.52 3.79
CA VAL A 7 5.25 -14.81 4.09
C VAL A 7 5.55 -14.52 5.56
N ALA A 8 6.26 -15.45 6.20
CA ALA A 8 6.80 -15.24 7.54
C ALA A 8 8.30 -14.97 7.45
N LYS A 9 8.76 -13.87 8.05
CA LYS A 9 10.17 -13.49 8.11
C LYS A 9 10.58 -13.29 9.55
N VAL A 10 11.50 -14.11 10.03
CA VAL A 10 12.16 -13.87 11.32
C VAL A 10 13.20 -12.77 11.14
N MET A 11 13.15 -11.77 11.99
CA MET A 11 14.11 -10.68 12.06
C MET A 11 14.57 -10.49 13.49
N SER A 12 15.86 -10.19 13.65
CA SER A 12 16.50 -10.04 14.96
C SER A 12 17.14 -8.67 15.07
N PRO A 13 16.36 -7.58 15.22
CA PRO A 13 16.90 -6.30 15.67
C PRO A 13 17.64 -6.46 17.01
N PRO A 14 18.54 -5.53 17.37
CA PRO A 14 19.47 -5.68 18.51
C PRO A 14 18.80 -6.01 19.86
N GLU A 15 17.54 -5.60 20.04
CA GLU A 15 16.83 -5.67 21.32
C GLU A 15 15.78 -6.78 21.37
N GLN A 16 15.39 -7.36 20.23
CA GLN A 16 14.32 -8.37 20.18
C GLN A 16 14.39 -9.21 18.90
N THR A 17 14.03 -10.50 18.99
CA THR A 17 13.71 -11.30 17.81
C THR A 17 12.20 -11.30 17.60
N VAL A 18 11.76 -10.90 16.41
CA VAL A 18 10.34 -10.87 16.04
C VAL A 18 10.12 -11.66 14.75
N THR A 19 8.96 -12.31 14.64
CA THR A 19 8.50 -12.96 13.41
C THR A 19 7.49 -12.05 12.76
N LEU A 20 7.84 -11.46 11.61
CA LEU A 20 6.90 -10.70 10.79
C LEU A 20 6.08 -11.65 9.94
N GLY A 21 4.77 -11.66 10.15
CA GLY A 21 3.81 -12.22 9.19
C GLY A 21 3.36 -11.13 8.24
N ILE A 22 3.64 -11.28 6.95
CA ILE A 22 3.30 -10.30 5.92
C ILE A 22 2.27 -10.92 4.99
N TRP A 23 1.15 -10.22 4.81
CA TRP A 23 0.10 -10.56 3.86
C TRP A 23 0.19 -9.63 2.65
N ASP A 24 0.45 -10.18 1.47
CA ASP A 24 0.37 -9.48 0.19
C ASP A 24 -1.01 -9.73 -0.43
N THR A 25 -1.87 -8.71 -0.48
CA THR A 25 -3.23 -8.82 -1.01
C THR A 25 -3.31 -8.37 -2.46
N ALA A 26 -4.12 -9.06 -3.26
CA ALA A 26 -4.40 -8.67 -4.63
C ALA A 26 -5.25 -7.39 -4.68
N GLY A 27 -4.67 -6.28 -5.15
CA GLY A 27 -5.36 -5.00 -5.31
C GLY A 27 -6.24 -4.87 -6.57
N SER A 28 -6.65 -5.99 -7.18
CA SER A 28 -7.58 -5.93 -8.33
C SER A 28 -9.03 -6.02 -7.85
N PRO A 29 -9.98 -5.31 -8.48
CA PRO A 29 -11.37 -5.18 -8.00
C PRO A 29 -12.07 -6.48 -7.57
N PRO A 30 -11.94 -7.63 -8.28
CA PRO A 30 -12.61 -8.86 -7.86
C PRO A 30 -12.08 -9.45 -6.54
N TYR A 31 -10.92 -9.00 -6.04
CA TYR A 31 -10.31 -9.51 -4.81
C TYR A 31 -10.25 -8.47 -3.68
N GLU A 32 -10.68 -7.23 -3.93
CA GLU A 32 -10.70 -6.14 -2.95
C GLU A 32 -11.61 -6.48 -1.76
N ALA A 33 -12.82 -7.00 -2.02
CA ALA A 33 -13.73 -7.46 -0.97
C ALA A 33 -13.15 -8.61 -0.12
N MET A 34 -12.30 -9.45 -0.72
CA MET A 34 -11.58 -10.52 -0.02
C MET A 34 -10.41 -9.98 0.82
N SER A 35 -9.99 -8.73 0.62
CA SER A 35 -8.85 -8.16 1.34
C SER A 35 -9.19 -7.88 2.82
N ARG A 36 -10.47 -7.63 3.14
CA ARG A 36 -10.95 -7.31 4.49
C ARG A 36 -10.64 -8.39 5.53
N ILE A 37 -10.65 -9.67 5.15
CA ILE A 37 -10.33 -10.76 6.09
C ILE A 37 -8.86 -10.77 6.50
N TYR A 38 -7.98 -10.15 5.72
CA TYR A 38 -6.53 -10.07 5.99
C TYR A 38 -6.13 -8.83 6.78
N TYR A 39 -7.00 -7.83 6.90
CA TYR A 39 -6.74 -6.60 7.67
C TYR A 39 -6.93 -6.79 9.17
N ARG A 40 -7.78 -7.74 9.56
CA ARG A 40 -8.15 -7.97 10.95
C ARG A 40 -6.94 -8.42 11.78
N GLY A 41 -6.67 -7.70 12.88
CA GLY A 41 -5.55 -7.98 13.76
C GLY A 41 -4.18 -7.59 13.21
N ALA A 42 -4.11 -6.88 12.08
CA ALA A 42 -2.86 -6.33 11.56
C ALA A 42 -2.49 -5.03 12.32
N PRO A 43 -1.35 -4.99 13.05
CA PRO A 43 -0.98 -3.80 13.81
C PRO A 43 -0.58 -2.62 12.91
N PRO A 44 0.22 -2.84 11.84
CA PRO A 44 0.32 -1.90 10.73
C PRO A 44 -0.19 -2.48 9.40
N ALA A 45 -0.67 -1.61 8.53
CA ALA A 45 -0.98 -1.88 7.12
C ALA A 45 -0.15 -0.96 6.22
N VAL A 46 0.29 -1.48 5.07
CA VAL A 46 1.01 -0.70 4.05
C VAL A 46 0.13 -0.61 2.80
N VAL A 47 -0.19 0.59 2.37
CA VAL A 47 -0.95 0.88 1.16
C VAL A 47 0.02 1.33 0.08
N CYS A 48 0.13 0.55 -0.99
CA CYS A 48 1.01 0.85 -2.11
C CYS A 48 0.26 1.59 -3.22
N TYR A 49 0.88 2.60 -3.81
CA TYR A 49 0.36 3.30 -4.99
C TYR A 49 1.45 3.46 -6.06
N ASP A 50 1.03 3.67 -7.30
CA ASP A 50 1.90 3.90 -8.44
C ASP A 50 1.72 5.33 -9.02
N PRO A 51 2.69 6.23 -8.86
CA PRO A 51 2.67 7.58 -9.40
C PRO A 51 2.86 7.64 -10.92
N ASP A 52 3.19 6.55 -11.63
CA ASP A 52 3.37 6.59 -13.09
C ASP A 52 2.01 6.71 -13.81
N PRO A 53 1.75 7.80 -14.56
CA PRO A 53 0.53 7.98 -15.35
C PRO A 53 0.65 7.34 -16.74
N SER A 54 1.63 6.45 -17.00
CA SER A 54 1.92 5.93 -18.33
C SER A 54 0.66 5.40 -19.03
N PRO A 55 0.37 5.86 -20.27
CA PRO A 55 -0.81 5.43 -20.99
C PRO A 55 -0.68 4.00 -21.56
N PRO A 56 -1.78 3.24 -21.62
CA PRO A 56 -3.10 3.62 -21.10
C PRO A 56 -3.07 3.65 -19.56
N PRO A 57 -3.69 4.67 -18.93
CA PRO A 57 -3.75 4.71 -17.48
C PRO A 57 -4.32 3.37 -17.01
N PRO A 58 -3.73 2.72 -15.98
CA PRO A 58 -4.32 1.52 -15.43
C PRO A 58 -5.76 1.86 -15.06
N THR A 59 -6.69 1.19 -15.74
CA THR A 59 -8.12 1.45 -15.74
C THR A 59 -8.65 1.69 -14.32
N ASP A 60 -9.55 2.68 -14.22
CA ASP A 60 -10.30 3.10 -13.04
C ASP A 60 -9.52 3.75 -11.89
N SER A 61 -9.57 5.10 -11.86
CA SER A 61 -9.07 5.99 -10.81
C SER A 61 -7.54 5.93 -10.62
N SER A 62 -6.86 7.08 -10.58
CA SER A 62 -5.40 7.06 -10.37
C SER A 62 -5.08 6.26 -9.11
N SER A 63 -4.06 5.39 -9.16
CA SER A 63 -3.73 4.45 -8.08
C SER A 63 -3.64 5.14 -6.70
N PHE A 64 -3.17 6.39 -6.69
CA PHE A 64 -3.11 7.27 -5.53
C PHE A 64 -4.49 7.66 -4.98
N GLN A 65 -5.49 7.92 -5.84
CA GLN A 65 -6.86 8.15 -5.38
C GLN A 65 -7.42 6.91 -4.69
N ARG A 66 -7.18 5.70 -5.23
CA ARG A 66 -7.56 4.46 -4.54
C ARG A 66 -6.87 4.32 -3.20
N ALA A 67 -5.58 4.67 -3.12
CA ALA A 67 -4.84 4.70 -1.86
C ALA A 67 -5.38 5.73 -0.84
N LYS A 68 -6.16 6.73 -1.27
CA LYS A 68 -6.91 7.63 -0.37
C LYS A 68 -8.21 7.02 0.16
N PHE A 69 -8.82 6.09 -0.57
CA PHE A 69 -10.08 5.44 -0.18
C PHE A 69 -9.86 4.19 0.69
N SER A 70 -8.71 3.51 0.56
CA SER A 70 -8.39 2.34 1.38
C SER A 70 -8.29 2.61 2.89
N PRO A 71 -7.80 3.76 3.38
CA PRO A 71 -7.62 3.99 4.81
C PRO A 71 -8.93 4.02 5.62
N PRO A 72 -10.02 4.69 5.18
CA PRO A 72 -11.32 4.55 5.82
C PRO A 72 -11.83 3.10 5.89
N GLU A 73 -11.62 2.30 4.84
CA GLU A 73 -12.04 0.89 4.85
C GLU A 73 -11.21 0.04 5.81
N LEU A 74 -9.90 0.28 5.87
CA LEU A 74 -8.98 -0.37 6.80
C LEU A 74 -9.34 -0.04 8.26
N GLN A 75 -9.59 1.24 8.56
CA GLN A 75 -9.98 1.69 9.90
C GLN A 75 -11.34 1.15 10.32
N ASN A 76 -12.28 1.01 9.39
CA ASN A 76 -13.57 0.36 9.66
C ASN A 76 -13.43 -1.13 10.00
N CYS A 77 -12.35 -1.78 9.55
CA CYS A 77 -12.07 -3.18 9.87
C CYS A 77 -11.24 -3.32 11.16
N GLU A 78 -10.29 -2.41 11.40
CA GLU A 78 -9.35 -2.43 12.52
C GLU A 78 -8.99 -0.99 12.94
N GLU A 79 -9.70 -0.46 13.93
CA GLU A 79 -9.60 0.94 14.40
C GLU A 79 -8.20 1.31 14.91
N GLY A 80 -7.45 0.34 15.43
CA GLY A 80 -6.08 0.53 15.92
C GLY A 80 -4.97 0.37 14.87
N CYS A 81 -5.31 0.10 13.61
CA CYS A 81 -4.33 -0.18 12.56
C CYS A 81 -3.57 1.08 12.14
N ARG A 82 -2.23 1.05 12.24
CA ARG A 82 -1.38 2.13 11.71
C ARG A 82 -1.20 1.96 10.20
N ILE A 83 -1.52 3.00 9.44
CA ILE A 83 -1.49 2.94 7.99
C ILE A 83 -0.26 3.68 7.47
N TYR A 84 0.52 3.01 6.62
CA TYR A 84 1.69 3.55 5.96
C TYR A 84 1.44 3.62 4.46
N LEU A 85 1.75 4.76 3.85
CA LEU A 85 1.66 4.92 2.41
C LEU A 85 3.03 4.64 1.77
N CYS A 86 3.06 3.79 0.74
CA CYS A 86 4.28 3.40 0.03
C CYS A 86 4.14 3.69 -1.47
N GLY A 87 5.08 4.47 -2.02
CA GLY A 87 5.22 4.65 -3.47
C GLY A 87 6.33 3.74 -4.02
N PRO A 88 6.49 3.64 -5.35
CA PRO A 88 7.62 2.96 -5.95
C PRO A 88 8.94 3.62 -5.53
N PRO A 89 10.05 2.88 -5.66
CA PRO A 89 11.39 3.39 -5.41
C PRO A 89 11.62 4.73 -6.13
N SER A 90 12.12 5.73 -5.42
CA SER A 90 12.32 7.09 -5.95
C SER A 90 13.28 7.13 -7.13
N ASP A 91 14.21 6.17 -7.19
CA ASP A 91 15.16 5.96 -8.29
C ASP A 91 14.48 5.75 -9.65
N LEU A 92 13.34 5.06 -9.70
CA LEU A 92 12.57 4.85 -10.94
C LEU A 92 11.96 6.15 -11.50
N LEU A 93 11.86 7.18 -10.67
CA LEU A 93 11.30 8.49 -11.03
C LEU A 93 12.37 9.57 -11.21
N GLU A 94 13.62 9.29 -10.83
CA GLU A 94 14.75 10.21 -11.00
C GLU A 94 15.22 10.28 -12.46
N GLU A 95 15.17 9.15 -13.20
CA GLU A 95 15.56 9.10 -14.62
C GLU A 95 14.62 9.93 -15.52
N ASP A 96 13.35 10.10 -15.13
CA ASP A 96 12.38 10.87 -15.91
C ASP A 96 11.31 11.50 -15.00
N ARG A 97 11.66 12.62 -14.35
CA ARG A 97 10.75 13.39 -13.48
C ARG A 97 9.39 13.73 -14.11
N ARG A 98 9.29 13.73 -15.45
CA ARG A 98 8.04 13.98 -16.19
C ARG A 98 7.07 12.79 -16.19
N LYS A 99 7.52 11.60 -15.78
CA LYS A 99 6.67 10.42 -15.57
C LYS A 99 6.03 10.39 -14.18
N ARG A 100 6.28 11.39 -13.33
CA ARG A 100 5.62 11.48 -12.03
C ARG A 100 4.26 12.16 -12.21
N GLY A 101 3.18 11.40 -12.09
CA GLY A 101 1.79 11.86 -12.18
C GLY A 101 1.20 12.36 -10.86
N VAL A 102 1.92 12.19 -9.74
CA VAL A 102 1.52 12.65 -8.40
C VAL A 102 2.69 13.37 -7.74
N ASP A 103 2.49 14.62 -7.31
CA ASP A 103 3.56 15.40 -6.68
C ASP A 103 3.98 14.80 -5.32
N PHE A 104 5.26 14.93 -4.97
CA PHE A 104 5.74 14.44 -3.68
C PHE A 104 5.07 15.15 -2.50
N HIS A 105 4.84 16.46 -2.65
CA HIS A 105 4.24 17.28 -1.61
C HIS A 105 2.80 16.85 -1.34
N ASP A 106 2.02 16.55 -2.39
CA ASP A 106 0.64 16.06 -2.27
C ASP A 106 0.54 14.73 -1.50
N VAL A 107 1.57 13.88 -1.61
CA VAL A 107 1.66 12.59 -0.91
C VAL A 107 2.06 12.81 0.54
N GLN A 108 3.03 13.68 0.79
CA GLN A 108 3.50 14.03 2.13
C GLN A 108 2.38 14.69 2.93
N ASP A 109 1.71 15.69 2.36
CA ASP A 109 0.58 16.41 2.99
C ASP A 109 -0.62 15.50 3.28
N TYR A 110 -0.76 14.38 2.55
CA TYR A 110 -1.79 13.38 2.82
C TYR A 110 -1.37 12.38 3.91
N ALA A 111 -0.07 12.14 4.08
CA ALA A 111 0.46 11.18 5.03
C ALA A 111 0.70 11.76 6.44
N ASP A 112 0.87 13.08 6.54
CA ASP A 112 0.95 13.85 7.80
C ASP A 112 -0.44 14.11 8.41
#